data_AF-A0A1I7UUV7-F1
#
_entry.id   AF-A0A1I7UUV7-F1
#
_cell.length_a   1.000
_cell.length_b   1.000
_cell.length_c   1.000
_cell.angle_alpha   90.00
_cell.angle_beta   90.00
_cell.angle_gamma   90.00
#
_symmetry.space_group_name_H-M   'P 1'
#
loop_
_entity.id
_entity.type
_entity.pdbx_description
1 polymer ?
#
loop_
_entity_poly.entity_id
_entity_poly.type
_entity_poly.pdbx_seq_one_letter_code
_entity_poly.pdbx_strand_id
1 'polypeptide(L)'
;MNSLILVLLSASLVAATNFDFSGAVKCESKGRWCFTVRGIEVDLISDDELVAYDKCQDGDKTVKFSMLGVADDDGLLDSTFEIALQVTHNCSSSTEKSVTSEYYNVPVKEVAFAMSKNFDLNANIVVVP
;
A
#
# COMPACT_ATOMS: atom_id res chain seq x y z
N MET A 1 -15.37 41.86 35.38
CA MET A 1 -14.85 40.49 35.57
C MET A 1 -14.51 39.94 34.20
N ASN A 2 -13.23 39.98 33.83
CA ASN A 2 -12.74 39.41 32.57
C ASN A 2 -12.47 37.93 32.78
N SER A 3 -13.31 37.05 32.23
CA SER A 3 -13.00 35.62 32.14
C SER A 3 -12.16 35.40 30.88
N LEU A 4 -10.87 35.10 31.06
CA LEU A 4 -10.05 34.47 30.03
C LEU A 4 -10.52 33.02 29.88
N ILE A 5 -11.08 32.67 28.72
CA ILE A 5 -11.30 31.27 28.34
C ILE A 5 -9.95 30.74 27.86
N LEU A 6 -9.33 29.85 28.65
CA LEU A 6 -8.16 29.09 28.23
C LEU A 6 -8.66 27.98 27.27
N VAL A 7 -8.45 28.16 25.97
CA VAL A 7 -8.58 27.06 25.02
C VAL A 7 -7.36 26.16 25.21
N LEU A 8 -7.53 25.07 25.95
CA LEU A 8 -6.56 23.97 25.98
C LEU A 8 -6.61 23.32 24.60
N LEU A 9 -5.64 23.66 23.74
CA LEU A 9 -5.35 22.91 22.53
C LEU A 9 -4.76 21.57 23.00
N SER A 10 -5.62 20.57 23.21
CA SER A 10 -5.17 19.21 23.46
C SER A 10 -4.60 18.69 22.15
N ALA A 11 -3.28 18.80 21.97
CA ALA A 11 -2.56 18.06 20.94
C ALA A 11 -2.63 16.58 21.32
N SER A 12 -3.64 15.88 20.81
CA SER A 12 -3.68 14.43 20.81
C SER A 12 -2.52 13.95 19.97
N LEU A 13 -1.50 13.37 20.62
CA LEU A 13 -0.45 12.61 19.95
C LEU A 13 -1.13 11.37 19.35
N VAL A 14 -1.48 11.42 18.08
CA VAL A 14 -1.91 10.23 17.33
C VAL A 14 -0.66 9.36 17.20
N ALA A 15 -0.76 8.09 17.59
CA ALA A 15 0.34 7.16 17.46
C ALA A 15 0.44 6.72 16.00
N ALA A 16 1.66 6.70 15.46
CA ALA A 16 1.92 6.18 14.12
C ALA A 16 1.45 4.73 13.98
N THR A 17 0.80 4.42 12.85
CA THR A 17 0.40 3.07 12.48
C THR A 17 1.48 2.42 11.63
N ASN A 18 1.91 1.21 12.00
CA ASN A 18 2.87 0.43 11.22
C ASN A 18 2.15 -0.53 10.27
N PHE A 19 2.53 -0.55 9.01
CA PHE A 19 1.94 -1.41 8.00
C PHE A 19 2.94 -2.46 7.51
N ASP A 20 2.62 -3.73 7.71
CA ASP A 20 3.41 -4.86 7.20
C ASP A 20 2.73 -5.45 5.96
N PHE A 21 3.37 -5.24 4.81
CA PHE A 21 2.91 -5.73 3.53
C PHE A 21 3.74 -6.91 3.09
N SER A 22 3.09 -7.98 2.63
CA SER A 22 3.79 -9.16 2.10
C SER A 22 3.04 -9.82 0.95
N GLY A 23 3.71 -10.76 0.30
CA GLY A 23 3.08 -11.57 -0.74
C GLY A 23 4.04 -12.05 -1.80
N ALA A 24 3.49 -12.32 -2.98
CA ALA A 24 4.27 -12.72 -4.15
C ALA A 24 3.68 -12.19 -5.45
N VAL A 25 4.56 -11.89 -6.41
CA VAL A 25 4.20 -11.63 -7.80
C VAL A 25 4.67 -12.80 -8.67
N LYS A 26 3.85 -13.22 -9.63
CA LYS A 26 4.18 -14.24 -10.62
C LYS A 26 4.18 -13.64 -12.03
N CYS A 27 5.21 -13.94 -12.82
CA CYS A 27 5.28 -13.59 -14.22
C CYS A 27 5.93 -14.73 -15.01
N GLU A 28 5.34 -15.11 -16.14
CA GLU A 28 5.80 -16.20 -17.03
C GLU A 28 6.55 -15.64 -18.26
N SER A 29 7.02 -14.39 -18.20
CA SER A 29 7.80 -13.77 -19.28
C SER A 29 9.11 -14.53 -19.51
N LYS A 30 9.42 -14.81 -20.77
CA LYS A 30 10.72 -15.40 -21.15
C LYS A 30 11.86 -14.37 -21.19
N GLY A 31 11.52 -13.08 -21.17
CA GLY A 31 12.47 -11.97 -21.20
C GLY A 31 12.66 -11.31 -19.84
N ARG A 32 13.37 -10.19 -19.82
CA ARG A 32 13.47 -9.32 -18.65
C ARG A 32 12.13 -8.63 -18.41
N TRP A 33 11.72 -8.57 -17.16
CA TRP A 33 10.54 -7.84 -16.71
C TRP A 33 10.84 -7.14 -15.38
N CYS A 34 10.12 -6.08 -15.10
CA CYS A 34 10.24 -5.27 -13.90
C CYS A 34 8.85 -5.01 -13.31
N PHE A 35 8.83 -4.82 -12.00
CA PHE A 35 7.63 -4.48 -11.25
C PHE A 35 7.99 -3.62 -10.04
N THR A 36 7.00 -2.84 -9.62
CA THR A 36 6.99 -2.06 -8.38
C THR A 36 5.74 -2.45 -7.61
N VAL A 37 5.92 -2.93 -6.38
CA VAL A 37 4.81 -3.13 -5.44
C VAL A 37 4.75 -1.92 -4.52
N ARG A 38 3.58 -1.34 -4.32
CA ARG A 38 3.34 -0.21 -3.41
C ARG A 38 2.28 -0.59 -2.39
N GLY A 39 2.56 -0.32 -1.12
CA GLY A 39 1.52 -0.13 -0.12
C GLY A 39 1.02 1.30 -0.24
N ILE A 40 -0.28 1.46 -0.43
CA ILE A 40 -0.91 2.78 -0.63
C ILE A 40 -2.05 2.98 0.36
N GLU A 41 -2.26 4.23 0.74
CA GLU A 41 -3.51 4.71 1.26
C GLU A 41 -4.32 5.29 0.08
N VAL A 42 -5.58 4.85 -0.05
CA VAL A 42 -6.42 5.13 -1.22
C VAL A 42 -7.25 6.36 -0.93
N ASP A 43 -7.04 7.39 -1.74
CA ASP A 43 -7.56 8.71 -1.43
C ASP A 43 -8.44 9.24 -2.56
N LEU A 44 -9.34 10.19 -2.28
CA LEU A 44 -10.30 10.67 -3.30
C LEU A 44 -9.62 11.44 -4.45
N ILE A 45 -8.44 12.01 -4.20
CA ILE A 45 -7.74 12.90 -5.14
C ILE A 45 -6.38 12.33 -5.57
N SER A 46 -5.64 11.70 -4.66
CA SER A 46 -4.33 11.12 -4.95
C SER A 46 -3.98 10.07 -3.92
N ASP A 47 -3.84 8.80 -4.34
CA ASP A 47 -3.35 7.74 -3.46
C ASP A 47 -1.96 8.10 -2.90
N ASP A 48 -1.80 7.99 -1.58
CA ASP A 48 -0.55 8.26 -0.89
C ASP A 48 0.31 6.99 -0.79
N GLU A 49 1.55 7.06 -1.27
CA GLU A 49 2.50 5.94 -1.17
C GLU A 49 3.06 5.84 0.26
N LEU A 50 2.79 4.70 0.91
CA LEU A 50 3.33 4.40 2.24
C LEU A 50 4.73 3.77 2.15
N VAL A 51 4.92 2.87 1.17
CA VAL A 51 6.17 2.16 0.93
C VAL A 51 6.16 1.52 -0.46
N ALA A 52 7.34 1.37 -1.08
CA ALA A 52 7.52 0.70 -2.36
C ALA A 52 8.62 -0.37 -2.33
N TYR A 53 8.48 -1.36 -3.22
CA TYR A 53 9.49 -2.39 -3.51
C TYR A 53 9.61 -2.60 -5.02
N ASP A 54 10.74 -2.18 -5.56
CA ASP A 54 11.07 -2.26 -6.98
C ASP A 54 12.00 -3.43 -7.28
N LYS A 55 11.71 -4.16 -8.37
CA LYS A 55 12.60 -5.22 -8.82
C LYS A 55 12.46 -5.52 -10.30
N CYS A 56 13.57 -5.92 -10.93
CA CYS A 56 13.57 -6.60 -12.22
C CYS A 56 14.02 -8.05 -12.08
N GLN A 57 13.48 -8.93 -12.92
CA GLN A 57 13.88 -10.34 -13.03
C GLN A 57 14.02 -10.74 -14.49
N ASP A 58 14.77 -11.81 -14.72
CA ASP A 58 14.87 -12.49 -16.00
C ASP A 58 14.15 -13.84 -15.92
N GLY A 59 13.37 -14.15 -16.95
CA GLY A 59 12.67 -15.43 -17.09
C GLY A 59 11.44 -15.59 -16.19
N ASP A 60 10.83 -16.77 -16.29
CA ASP A 60 9.66 -17.16 -15.52
C ASP A 60 10.02 -17.28 -14.03
N LYS A 61 9.32 -16.50 -13.20
CA LYS A 61 9.62 -16.45 -11.78
C LYS A 61 8.43 -16.00 -10.94
N THR A 62 8.32 -16.63 -9.78
CA THR A 62 7.58 -16.09 -8.64
C THR A 62 8.55 -15.36 -7.71
N VAL A 63 8.27 -14.11 -7.40
CA VAL A 63 9.07 -13.27 -6.50
C VAL A 63 8.26 -12.92 -5.27
N LYS A 64 8.76 -13.30 -4.10
CA LYS A 64 8.20 -12.86 -2.82
C LYS A 64 8.66 -11.44 -2.48
N PHE A 65 7.79 -10.69 -1.81
CA PHE A 65 8.10 -9.37 -1.26
C PHE A 65 7.63 -9.28 0.20
N SER A 66 8.29 -8.39 0.94
CA SER A 66 7.88 -7.92 2.26
C SER A 66 8.36 -6.49 2.42
N MET A 67 7.51 -5.61 2.92
CA MET A 67 7.74 -4.17 3.05
C MET A 67 7.12 -3.67 4.35
N LEU A 68 7.77 -2.72 5.00
CA LEU A 68 7.24 -2.04 6.18
C LEU A 68 7.03 -0.57 5.84
N GLY A 69 5.79 -0.11 5.95
CA GLY A 69 5.38 1.29 5.83
C GLY A 69 4.93 1.85 7.18
N VAL A 70 4.86 3.18 7.28
CA VAL A 70 4.37 3.88 8.46
C VAL A 70 3.47 5.03 7.98
N ALA A 71 2.33 5.23 8.64
CA ALA A 71 1.51 6.42 8.46
C ALA A 71 1.16 7.05 9.82
N ASP A 72 1.22 8.37 9.89
CA ASP A 72 1.04 9.14 11.13
C ASP A 72 -0.34 9.83 11.20
N ASP A 73 -1.05 9.92 10.07
CA ASP A 73 -2.31 10.66 9.91
C ASP A 73 -3.06 10.14 8.67
N ASP A 74 -4.39 9.98 8.75
CA ASP A 74 -5.29 9.61 7.63
C ASP A 74 -5.92 10.84 6.96
N GLY A 75 -5.36 12.03 7.26
CA GLY A 75 -5.90 13.29 6.78
C GLY A 75 -7.04 13.82 7.67
N LEU A 76 -7.86 14.72 7.12
CA LEU A 76 -8.80 15.54 7.91
C LEU A 76 -10.26 15.04 7.89
N LEU A 77 -10.56 13.96 7.16
CA LEU A 77 -11.93 13.66 6.72
C LEU A 77 -12.61 12.50 7.47
N ASP A 78 -11.88 11.47 7.87
CA ASP A 78 -12.42 10.43 8.75
C ASP A 78 -11.41 9.92 9.79
N SER A 79 -11.48 8.64 10.17
CA SER A 79 -10.65 8.06 11.24
C SER A 79 -10.19 6.64 10.86
N THR A 80 -10.06 6.40 9.57
CA THR A 80 -9.67 5.15 8.95
C THR A 80 -8.73 5.42 7.78
N PHE A 81 -7.70 4.61 7.66
CA PHE A 81 -6.92 4.51 6.43
C PHE A 81 -7.56 3.50 5.48
N GLU A 82 -7.72 3.84 4.20
CA GLU A 82 -8.09 2.91 3.13
C GLU A 82 -6.85 2.25 2.53
N ILE A 83 -6.36 1.18 3.16
CA ILE A 83 -5.07 0.57 2.77
C ILE A 83 -5.24 -0.44 1.65
N ALA A 84 -4.44 -0.34 0.59
CA ALA A 84 -4.37 -1.31 -0.51
C ALA A 84 -2.93 -1.66 -0.93
N LEU A 85 -2.79 -2.70 -1.76
CA LEU A 85 -1.56 -2.99 -2.49
C LEU A 85 -1.76 -2.77 -3.99
N GLN A 86 -0.86 -2.00 -4.58
CA GLN A 86 -0.79 -1.78 -6.03
C GLN A 86 0.48 -2.38 -6.60
N VAL A 87 0.39 -3.02 -7.77
CA VAL A 87 1.55 -3.48 -8.53
C VAL A 87 1.54 -2.86 -9.90
N THR A 88 2.60 -2.15 -10.25
CA THR A 88 2.88 -1.64 -11.59
C THR A 88 3.97 -2.50 -12.22
N HIS A 89 3.81 -2.93 -13.48
CA HIS A 89 4.75 -3.86 -14.11
C HIS A 89 4.72 -3.83 -15.64
N ASN A 90 5.75 -4.42 -16.25
CA ASN A 90 5.81 -4.70 -17.69
C ASN A 90 5.87 -6.20 -18.04
N CYS A 91 5.46 -7.07 -17.10
CA CYS A 91 5.37 -8.52 -17.36
C CYS A 91 4.65 -8.81 -18.69
N SER A 92 5.34 -9.56 -19.56
CA SER A 92 4.81 -10.07 -20.85
C SER A 92 4.24 -8.99 -21.78
N SER A 93 4.62 -7.72 -21.60
CA SER A 93 4.15 -6.59 -22.40
C SER A 93 5.23 -5.52 -22.56
N SER A 94 5.25 -4.84 -23.70
CA SER A 94 6.07 -3.62 -23.88
C SER A 94 5.47 -2.40 -23.18
N THR A 95 4.22 -2.49 -22.71
CA THR A 95 3.50 -1.41 -22.05
C THR A 95 3.34 -1.73 -20.58
N GLU A 96 3.51 -0.72 -19.75
CA GLU A 96 3.29 -0.82 -18.32
C GLU A 96 1.80 -1.02 -18.00
N LYS A 97 1.52 -1.87 -17.02
CA LYS A 97 0.19 -2.19 -16.51
C LYS A 97 0.18 -2.04 -15.00
N SER A 98 -0.99 -1.75 -14.46
CA SER A 98 -1.21 -1.72 -13.02
C SER A 98 -2.35 -2.65 -12.61
N VAL A 99 -2.22 -3.23 -11.43
CA VAL A 99 -3.25 -3.97 -10.72
C VAL A 99 -3.27 -3.49 -9.27
N THR A 100 -4.46 -3.16 -8.77
CA THR A 100 -4.67 -2.72 -7.38
C THR A 100 -5.58 -3.73 -6.69
N SER A 101 -5.28 -4.07 -5.44
CA SER A 101 -6.18 -4.88 -4.62
C SER A 101 -7.37 -4.06 -4.13
N GLU A 102 -8.41 -4.76 -3.69
CA GLU A 102 -9.38 -4.17 -2.78
C GLU A 102 -8.67 -3.58 -1.56
N TYR A 103 -9.19 -2.45 -1.04
CA TYR A 103 -8.67 -1.80 0.14
C TYR A 103 -9.29 -2.37 1.43
N TYR A 104 -8.65 -2.07 2.56
CA TYR A 104 -9.14 -2.36 3.90
C TYR A 104 -9.19 -1.07 4.70
N ASN A 105 -10.31 -0.84 5.39
CA ASN A 105 -10.43 0.26 6.34
C ASN A 105 -9.70 -0.11 7.64
N VAL A 106 -8.62 0.60 7.94
CA VAL A 106 -7.80 0.40 9.14
C VAL A 106 -7.98 1.60 10.06
N PRO A 107 -8.56 1.46 11.27
CA PRO A 107 -8.73 2.60 12.16
C PRO A 107 -7.39 3.25 12.56
N VAL A 108 -7.30 4.58 12.58
CA VAL A 108 -6.07 5.32 12.95
C VAL A 108 -5.53 5.03 14.35
N LYS A 109 -6.35 4.44 15.23
CA LYS A 109 -5.93 4.02 16.58
C LYS A 109 -5.13 2.72 16.58
N GLU A 110 -5.14 1.97 15.48
CA GLU A 110 -4.40 0.71 15.39
C GLU A 110 -2.90 1.00 15.31
N VAL A 111 -2.10 0.39 16.17
CA VAL A 111 -0.65 0.63 16.16
C VAL A 111 0.08 -0.17 15.08
N ALA A 112 -0.55 -1.22 14.57
CA ALA A 112 -0.02 -2.08 13.52
C ALA A 112 -1.14 -2.78 12.73
N PHE A 113 -0.92 -2.94 11.43
CA PHE A 113 -1.77 -3.71 10.53
C PHE A 113 -0.90 -4.51 9.55
N ALA A 114 -1.36 -5.71 9.17
CA ALA A 114 -0.65 -6.57 8.23
C ALA A 114 -1.57 -6.99 7.07
N MET A 115 -1.04 -6.93 5.86
CA MET A 115 -1.73 -7.35 4.64
C MET A 115 -0.83 -8.25 3.80
N SER A 116 -1.40 -9.35 3.29
CA SER A 116 -0.75 -10.22 2.32
C SER A 116 -1.58 -10.37 1.05
N LYS A 117 -0.99 -10.10 -0.11
CA LYS A 117 -1.65 -10.29 -1.43
C LYS A 117 -0.70 -10.92 -2.44
N ASN A 118 -1.24 -11.86 -3.23
CA ASN A 118 -0.52 -12.45 -4.34
C ASN A 118 -1.04 -11.88 -5.66
N PHE A 119 -0.17 -11.77 -6.66
CA PHE A 119 -0.52 -11.20 -7.95
C PHE A 119 -0.06 -12.10 -9.10
N ASP A 120 -0.95 -12.33 -10.06
CA ASP A 120 -0.58 -12.92 -11.35
C ASP A 120 -0.47 -11.79 -12.37
N LEU A 121 0.78 -11.45 -12.71
CA LEU A 121 1.08 -10.34 -13.62
C LEU A 121 0.84 -10.70 -15.09
N ASN A 122 0.67 -11.99 -15.41
CA ASN A 122 0.29 -12.42 -16.75
C ASN A 122 -1.18 -12.10 -17.02
N ALA A 123 -2.03 -12.39 -16.04
CA ALA A 123 -3.46 -12.10 -16.09
C ALA A 123 -3.80 -10.67 -15.62
N ASN A 124 -2.84 -9.95 -15.01
CA ASN A 124 -3.02 -8.63 -14.40
C ASN A 124 -4.13 -8.63 -13.34
N ILE A 125 -4.07 -9.61 -12.42
CA ILE A 125 -5.09 -9.80 -11.36
C ILE A 125 -4.44 -10.02 -9.99
N VAL A 126 -5.23 -9.72 -8.96
CA VAL A 126 -4.96 -10.20 -7.59
C VAL A 126 -5.44 -11.65 -7.49
N VAL A 127 -4.57 -12.52 -6.97
CA VAL A 127 -4.89 -13.92 -6.72
C VAL A 127 -5.50 -14.03 -5.32
N VAL A 128 -6.78 -14.36 -5.28
CA VAL A 128 -7.46 -14.73 -4.03
C VAL A 128 -6.96 -16.12 -3.63
N PRO A 129 -6.70 -16.37 -2.33
CA PRO A 129 -6.36 -17.70 -1.82
C PRO A 129 -7.38 -18.77 -2.19
#